data_AF-A0A1G0CKI2-F1
#
_entry.id   AF-A0A1G0CKI2-F1
#
_cell.length_a   1.000
_cell.length_b   1.000
_cell.length_c   1.000
_cell.angle_alpha   90.00
_cell.angle_beta   90.00
_cell.angle_gamma   90.00
#
_symmetry.space_group_name_H-M   'P 1'
#
loop_
_entity.id
_entity.type
_entity.pdbx_description
1 polymer ?
#
loop_
_entity_poly.entity_id
_entity_poly.type
_entity_poly.pdbx_seq_one_letter_code
_entity_poly.pdbx_strand_id
1 'polypeptide(L)'
;MSSVELFFLNMGLSYTLSKVAAYLLFPLLGLLVWLIIKKWIKRKGLRITALMVLCVGFFFGYFLQHPIYEGDFSNNSTPVLLKSELDNIKTDKLVVITIPNCPFCQESISRMRVFQERHPKVKIEYRVCVNDSLAQDAVELYRKRTGNNILVSQATDGKKLASVADMFFPTFVLVTKSGKMKWSNDNFGAGALDEVVAAFEK
;
A
#
# COMPACT_ATOMS: atom_id res chain seq x y z
N MET A 1 6.31 -5.78 -0.33
CA MET A 1 7.15 -5.17 0.71
C MET A 1 8.39 -6.03 0.84
N SER A 2 9.58 -5.44 0.85
CA SER A 2 10.82 -6.20 0.94
C SER A 2 11.05 -6.74 2.35
N SER A 3 11.93 -7.74 2.51
CA SER A 3 12.31 -8.24 3.84
C SER A 3 13.00 -7.17 4.70
N VAL A 4 13.68 -6.22 4.07
CA VAL A 4 14.35 -5.09 4.76
C VAL A 4 13.33 -4.10 5.28
N GLU A 5 12.34 -3.73 4.47
CA GLU A 5 11.21 -2.89 4.89
C GLU A 5 10.43 -3.57 6.04
N LEU A 6 10.21 -4.88 5.94
CA LEU A 6 9.55 -5.67 6.99
C LEU A 6 10.32 -5.63 8.31
N PHE A 7 11.66 -5.71 8.26
CA PHE A 7 12.52 -5.61 9.43
C PHE A 7 12.33 -4.27 10.15
N PHE A 8 12.39 -3.16 9.40
CA PHE A 8 12.18 -1.82 9.94
C PHE A 8 10.76 -1.61 10.50
N LEU A 9 9.76 -2.14 9.82
CA LEU A 9 8.37 -2.09 10.29
C LEU A 9 8.21 -2.87 11.60
N ASN A 10 8.84 -4.03 11.73
CA ASN A 10 8.84 -4.81 12.97
C ASN A 10 9.59 -4.12 14.12
N MET A 11 10.49 -3.18 13.83
CA MET A 11 11.12 -2.31 14.84
C MET A 11 10.22 -1.16 15.29
N GLY A 12 9.01 -1.03 14.73
CA GLY A 12 8.04 0.01 15.07
C GLY A 12 8.12 1.27 14.23
N LEU A 13 8.89 1.28 13.13
CA LEU A 13 8.83 2.38 12.17
C LEU A 13 7.52 2.35 11.38
N SER A 14 7.04 3.51 10.92
CA SER A 14 5.89 3.58 10.02
C SER A 14 6.20 2.91 8.67
N TYR A 15 5.21 2.62 7.84
CA TYR A 15 5.39 2.08 6.50
C TYR A 15 6.27 3.00 5.65
N THR A 16 6.01 4.31 5.68
CA THR A 16 6.79 5.30 4.94
C THR A 16 8.24 5.32 5.44
N LEU A 17 8.44 5.40 6.76
CA LEU A 17 9.78 5.42 7.35
C LEU A 17 10.55 4.13 7.11
N SER A 18 9.89 2.98 7.15
CA SER A 18 10.50 1.68 6.86
C SER A 18 11.01 1.62 5.42
N LYS A 19 10.26 2.21 4.48
CA LYS A 19 10.68 2.32 3.08
C LYS A 19 11.84 3.29 2.91
N VAL A 20 11.79 4.48 3.52
CA VAL A 20 12.92 5.42 3.53
C VAL A 20 14.18 4.77 4.11
N ALA A 21 14.07 4.09 5.25
CA ALA A 21 15.19 3.43 5.91
C ALA A 21 15.81 2.33 5.02
N ALA A 22 14.97 1.54 4.33
CA ALA A 22 15.46 0.58 3.36
C ALA A 22 16.27 1.24 2.24
N TYR A 23 15.77 2.30 1.61
CA TYR A 23 16.51 3.01 0.55
C TYR A 23 17.77 3.72 1.04
N LEU A 24 17.84 4.13 2.30
CA LEU A 24 19.07 4.72 2.88
C LEU A 24 20.11 3.66 3.24
N LEU A 25 19.68 2.44 3.59
CA LEU A 25 20.58 1.35 3.94
C LEU A 25 21.52 0.97 2.78
N PHE A 26 21.03 0.92 1.55
CA PHE A 26 21.83 0.45 0.40
C PHE A 26 22.98 1.41 0.01
N PRO A 27 22.77 2.74 -0.12
CA PRO A 27 23.86 3.71 -0.25
C PRO A 27 24.87 3.62 0.90
N LEU A 28 24.41 3.39 2.13
CA LEU A 28 25.29 3.21 3.30
C LEU A 28 26.15 1.95 3.16
N LEU A 29 25.61 0.84 2.65
CA LEU A 29 26.40 -0.35 2.32
C LEU A 29 27.46 -0.04 1.25
N GLY A 30 27.10 0.74 0.21
CA GLY A 30 28.06 1.22 -0.78
C GLY A 30 29.19 2.06 -0.17
N LEU A 31 28.86 2.92 0.80
CA LEU A 31 29.84 3.69 1.56
C LEU A 31 30.75 2.78 2.41
N LEU A 32 30.20 1.77 3.07
CA LEU A 32 30.98 0.81 3.86
C LEU A 32 31.97 0.03 2.98
N VAL A 33 31.53 -0.46 1.81
CA VAL A 33 32.43 -1.10 0.83
C VAL A 33 33.51 -0.13 0.38
N TRP A 34 33.15 1.12 0.08
CA TRP A 34 34.11 2.15 -0.29
C TRP A 34 35.17 2.40 0.80
N LEU A 35 34.78 2.45 2.08
CA LEU A 35 35.71 2.64 3.19
C LEU A 35 36.79 1.54 3.27
N ILE A 36 36.48 0.32 2.83
CA ILE A 36 37.41 -0.80 2.77
C ILE A 36 38.34 -0.65 1.56
N ILE A 37 37.80 -0.41 0.36
CA ILE A 37 38.59 -0.40 -0.88
C ILE A 37 39.39 0.90 -1.09
N LYS A 38 38.99 2.01 -0.46
CA LYS A 38 39.62 3.33 -0.69
C LYS A 38 41.13 3.34 -0.39
N LYS A 39 41.59 2.46 0.50
CA LYS A 39 43.01 2.32 0.88
C LYS A 39 43.90 1.86 -0.30
N TRP A 40 43.32 1.14 -1.25
CA TRP A 40 43.99 0.57 -2.41
C TRP A 40 44.01 1.53 -3.61
N ILE A 41 43.20 2.59 -3.58
CA ILE A 41 43.05 3.55 -4.66
C ILE A 41 43.86 4.82 -4.34
N LYS A 42 45.00 4.99 -5.04
CA LYS A 42 45.89 6.15 -4.85
C LYS A 42 45.39 7.43 -5.54
N ARG A 43 44.68 7.30 -6.66
CA ARG A 43 44.20 8.43 -7.46
C ARG A 43 42.92 9.04 -6.84
N LYS A 44 42.96 10.34 -6.50
CA LYS A 44 41.83 11.05 -5.89
C LYS A 44 40.56 10.98 -6.73
N GLY A 45 40.66 11.21 -8.05
CA GLY A 45 39.51 11.14 -8.96
C GLY A 45 38.88 9.75 -8.95
N LEU A 46 39.69 8.69 -9.13
CA LEU A 46 39.20 7.30 -9.10
C LEU A 46 38.56 6.93 -7.76
N ARG A 47 39.06 7.48 -6.64
CA ARG A 47 38.47 7.25 -5.31
C ARG A 47 37.07 7.86 -5.20
N ILE A 48 36.85 9.05 -5.76
CA ILE A 48 35.53 9.72 -5.77
C ILE A 48 34.59 8.98 -6.72
N THR A 49 35.05 8.64 -7.92
CA THR A 49 34.26 7.86 -8.87
C THR A 49 33.82 6.53 -8.28
N ALA A 50 34.71 5.81 -7.61
CA ALA A 50 34.38 4.55 -6.94
C ALA A 50 33.32 4.72 -5.84
N LEU A 51 33.39 5.80 -5.04
CA LEU A 51 32.36 6.11 -4.05
C LEU A 51 30.99 6.28 -4.71
N MET A 52 30.92 7.14 -5.74
CA MET A 52 29.68 7.42 -6.45
C MET A 52 29.11 6.15 -7.07
N VAL A 53 29.93 5.38 -7.79
CA VAL A 53 29.51 4.13 -8.44
C VAL A 53 29.00 3.12 -7.42
N LEU A 54 29.64 2.98 -6.25
CA LEU A 54 29.18 2.06 -5.22
C LEU A 54 27.86 2.51 -4.60
N CYS A 55 27.77 3.75 -4.10
CA CYS A 55 26.54 4.24 -3.46
C CYS A 55 25.36 4.24 -4.44
N VAL A 56 25.56 4.73 -5.66
CA VAL A 56 24.54 4.74 -6.72
C VAL A 56 24.22 3.32 -7.18
N GLY A 57 25.22 2.47 -7.35
CA GLY A 57 25.05 1.08 -7.78
C GLY A 57 24.22 0.26 -6.79
N PHE A 58 24.51 0.35 -5.49
CA PHE A 58 23.70 -0.31 -4.45
C PHE A 58 22.27 0.24 -4.39
N PHE A 59 22.11 1.57 -4.50
CA PHE A 59 20.79 2.19 -4.55
C PHE A 59 19.96 1.67 -5.74
N PHE A 60 20.52 1.73 -6.96
CA PHE A 60 19.83 1.26 -8.16
C PHE A 60 19.59 -0.25 -8.15
N GLY A 61 20.52 -1.02 -7.58
CA GLY A 61 20.34 -2.47 -7.38
C GLY A 61 19.09 -2.78 -6.57
N TYR A 62 18.86 -2.05 -5.47
CA TYR A 62 17.63 -2.19 -4.69
C TYR A 62 16.40 -1.64 -5.43
N PHE A 63 16.52 -0.46 -6.05
CA PHE A 63 15.43 0.18 -6.80
C PHE A 63 14.88 -0.69 -7.95
N LEU A 64 15.75 -1.43 -8.65
CA LEU A 64 15.32 -2.32 -9.74
C LEU A 64 14.45 -3.48 -9.25
N GLN A 65 14.65 -3.94 -8.01
CA GLN A 65 13.85 -5.02 -7.40
C GLN A 65 12.62 -4.48 -6.68
N HIS A 66 12.74 -3.27 -6.13
CA HIS A 66 11.72 -2.58 -5.37
C HIS A 66 11.67 -1.14 -5.90
N PRO A 67 10.89 -0.84 -6.94
CA PRO A 67 10.76 0.51 -7.45
C PRO A 67 9.97 1.41 -6.48
N ILE A 68 10.23 2.71 -6.57
CA ILE A 68 9.50 3.76 -5.85
C ILE A 68 8.30 4.16 -6.71
N TYR A 69 7.10 4.02 -6.15
CA TYR A 69 5.85 4.47 -6.74
C TYR A 69 5.35 5.76 -6.09
N GLU A 70 4.47 6.47 -6.78
CA GLU A 70 3.97 7.77 -6.34
C GLU A 70 3.30 7.68 -4.95
N GLY A 71 2.47 6.66 -4.72
CA GLY A 71 1.78 6.42 -3.44
C GLY A 71 2.70 6.02 -2.27
N ASP A 72 4.01 5.85 -2.48
CA ASP A 72 4.94 5.54 -1.39
C ASP A 72 5.31 6.74 -0.54
N PHE A 73 5.39 7.92 -1.16
CA PHE A 73 5.87 9.15 -0.50
C PHE A 73 4.94 10.36 -0.67
N SER A 74 3.83 10.19 -1.39
CA SER A 74 2.77 11.18 -1.48
C SER A 74 1.48 10.63 -0.92
N ASN A 75 0.74 11.46 -0.19
CA ASN A 75 -0.66 11.16 0.10
C ASN A 75 -1.53 11.76 -1.01
N ASN A 76 -1.66 11.03 -2.11
CA ASN A 76 -2.56 11.39 -3.21
C ASN A 76 -4.01 10.98 -2.94
N SER A 77 -4.45 11.12 -1.68
CA SER A 77 -5.85 10.90 -1.34
C SER A 77 -6.72 11.97 -1.97
N THR A 78 -7.93 11.58 -2.37
CA THR A 78 -8.96 12.52 -2.80
C THR A 78 -10.20 12.38 -1.91
N PRO A 79 -10.90 13.48 -1.60
CA PRO A 79 -12.12 13.38 -0.81
C PRO A 79 -13.22 12.67 -1.60
N VAL A 80 -14.01 11.84 -0.93
CA VAL A 80 -15.21 11.25 -1.54
C VAL A 80 -16.35 12.26 -1.47
N LEU A 81 -16.62 12.92 -2.60
CA LEU A 81 -17.69 13.94 -2.71
C LEU A 81 -19.05 13.36 -3.08
N LEU A 82 -19.09 12.16 -3.67
CA LEU A 82 -20.32 11.53 -4.13
C LEU A 82 -21.05 10.83 -2.97
N LYS A 83 -22.33 11.17 -2.81
CA LYS A 83 -23.22 10.48 -1.86
C LYS A 83 -23.34 9.01 -2.26
N SER A 84 -23.05 8.10 -1.36
CA SER A 84 -23.01 6.66 -1.63
C SER A 84 -23.44 5.86 -0.41
N GLU A 85 -23.54 4.56 -0.55
CA GLU A 85 -23.80 3.68 0.60
C GLU A 85 -22.73 3.78 1.69
N LEU A 86 -21.55 4.32 1.39
CA LEU A 86 -20.50 4.58 2.37
C LEU A 86 -20.88 5.67 3.38
N ASP A 87 -21.84 6.54 3.07
CA ASP A 87 -22.40 7.52 4.02
C ASP A 87 -23.08 6.85 5.22
N ASN A 88 -23.55 5.61 5.05
CA ASN A 88 -24.24 4.88 6.10
C ASN A 88 -23.26 4.21 7.08
N ILE A 89 -21.96 4.21 6.78
CA ILE A 89 -20.93 3.63 7.63
C ILE A 89 -20.61 4.62 8.76
N LYS A 90 -21.02 4.30 9.99
CA LYS A 90 -20.87 5.16 11.17
C LYS A 90 -19.60 4.94 11.99
N THR A 91 -18.76 3.99 11.58
CA THR A 91 -17.54 3.60 12.30
C THR A 91 -16.35 3.64 11.37
N ASP A 92 -15.18 3.93 11.92
CA ASP A 92 -13.95 3.94 11.15
C ASP A 92 -13.75 2.58 10.46
N LYS A 93 -13.54 2.62 9.14
CA LYS A 93 -13.47 1.43 8.28
C LYS A 93 -12.66 1.74 7.01
N LEU A 94 -11.76 0.84 6.65
CA LEU A 94 -11.15 0.82 5.32
C LEU A 94 -12.01 -0.04 4.40
N VAL A 95 -12.65 0.59 3.42
CA VAL A 95 -13.46 -0.09 2.41
C VAL A 95 -12.67 -0.25 1.13
N VAL A 96 -12.58 -1.47 0.61
CA VAL A 96 -11.95 -1.76 -0.68
C VAL A 96 -13.06 -2.01 -1.69
N ILE A 97 -13.27 -1.07 -2.60
CA ILE A 97 -14.25 -1.19 -3.68
C ILE A 97 -13.65 -2.03 -4.80
N THR A 98 -14.35 -3.09 -5.20
CA THR A 98 -13.89 -4.04 -6.22
C THR A 98 -14.98 -4.40 -7.21
N ILE A 99 -14.59 -5.06 -8.29
CA ILE A 99 -15.48 -5.69 -9.26
C ILE A 99 -15.18 -7.19 -9.36
N PRO A 100 -16.12 -8.02 -9.87
CA PRO A 100 -15.86 -9.42 -10.18
C PRO A 100 -14.68 -9.60 -11.12
N ASN A 101 -13.95 -10.70 -10.96
CA ASN A 101 -12.89 -11.15 -11.89
C ASN A 101 -11.77 -10.12 -12.19
N CYS A 102 -11.56 -9.13 -11.31
CA CYS A 102 -10.48 -8.14 -11.44
C CYS A 102 -9.16 -8.66 -10.83
N PRO A 103 -8.09 -8.86 -11.63
CA PRO A 103 -6.82 -9.41 -11.13
C PRO A 103 -6.17 -8.54 -10.06
N PHE A 104 -6.11 -7.22 -10.26
CA PHE A 104 -5.54 -6.27 -9.29
C PHE A 104 -6.33 -6.25 -7.97
N CYS A 105 -7.65 -6.42 -8.05
CA CYS A 105 -8.51 -6.51 -6.88
C CYS A 105 -8.21 -7.78 -6.09
N GLN A 106 -7.94 -8.90 -6.76
CA GLN A 106 -7.53 -10.14 -6.11
C GLN A 106 -6.13 -10.04 -5.50
N GLU A 107 -5.18 -9.38 -6.19
CA GLU A 107 -3.83 -9.14 -5.68
C GLU A 107 -3.87 -8.29 -4.39
N SER A 108 -4.76 -7.29 -4.35
CA SER A 108 -4.95 -6.46 -3.17
C SER A 108 -5.33 -7.26 -1.92
N ILE A 109 -6.03 -8.40 -2.08
CA ILE A 109 -6.44 -9.25 -0.95
C ILE A 109 -5.22 -9.77 -0.21
N SER A 110 -4.21 -10.26 -0.93
CA SER A 110 -2.97 -10.76 -0.31
C SER A 110 -2.28 -9.65 0.49
N ARG A 111 -2.22 -8.43 -0.07
CA ARG A 111 -1.67 -7.25 0.61
C ARG A 111 -2.47 -6.88 1.85
N MET A 112 -3.80 -6.86 1.75
CA MET A 112 -4.70 -6.51 2.85
C MET A 112 -4.73 -7.55 3.96
N ARG A 113 -4.55 -8.83 3.64
CA ARG A 113 -4.41 -9.88 4.67
C ARG A 113 -3.16 -9.69 5.51
N VAL A 114 -2.00 -9.49 4.87
CA VAL A 114 -0.75 -9.22 5.59
C VAL A 114 -0.85 -7.94 6.43
N PHE A 115 -1.53 -6.91 5.91
CA PHE A 115 -1.80 -5.68 6.64
C PHE A 115 -2.73 -5.91 7.85
N GLN A 116 -3.84 -6.64 7.67
CA GLN A 116 -4.80 -6.96 8.74
C GLN A 116 -4.18 -7.81 9.85
N GLU A 117 -3.30 -8.75 9.49
CA GLU A 117 -2.56 -9.58 10.46
C GLU A 117 -1.66 -8.73 11.36
N ARG A 118 -1.09 -7.63 10.82
CA ARG A 118 -0.25 -6.69 11.56
C ARG A 118 -1.08 -5.68 12.37
N HIS A 119 -2.21 -5.26 11.82
CA HIS A 119 -3.09 -4.25 12.40
C HIS A 119 -4.49 -4.82 12.64
N PRO A 120 -4.66 -5.75 13.62
CA PRO A 120 -5.93 -6.44 13.83
C PRO A 120 -7.07 -5.51 14.27
N LYS A 121 -6.76 -4.28 14.72
CA LYS A 121 -7.74 -3.25 15.07
C LYS A 121 -8.34 -2.55 13.84
N VAL A 122 -7.63 -2.53 12.72
CA VAL A 122 -8.13 -1.92 11.49
C VAL A 122 -9.28 -2.76 10.97
N LYS A 123 -10.40 -2.12 10.62
CA LYS A 123 -11.57 -2.82 10.08
C LYS A 123 -11.55 -2.71 8.56
N ILE A 124 -11.34 -3.83 7.88
CA ILE A 124 -11.33 -3.90 6.41
C ILE A 124 -12.60 -4.57 5.90
N GLU A 125 -13.24 -3.97 4.90
CA GLU A 125 -14.37 -4.56 4.18
C GLU A 125 -14.18 -4.44 2.67
N TYR A 126 -14.24 -5.56 1.97
CA TYR A 126 -14.35 -5.57 0.51
C TYR A 126 -15.81 -5.39 0.12
N ARG A 127 -16.10 -4.41 -0.74
CA ARG A 127 -17.42 -4.19 -1.34
C ARG A 127 -17.36 -4.46 -2.83
N VAL A 128 -18.07 -5.51 -3.24
CA VAL A 128 -18.06 -5.97 -4.63
C VAL A 128 -19.20 -5.30 -5.40
N CYS A 129 -18.85 -4.50 -6.40
CA CYS A 129 -19.79 -3.89 -7.35
C CYS A 129 -20.25 -4.93 -8.38
N VAL A 130 -21.46 -5.44 -8.19
CA VAL A 130 -22.10 -6.46 -9.03
C VAL A 130 -23.50 -5.99 -9.41
N ASN A 131 -23.97 -6.37 -10.61
CA ASN A 131 -25.23 -5.85 -11.15
C ASN A 131 -26.35 -6.91 -11.29
N ASP A 132 -26.06 -8.22 -11.17
CA ASP A 132 -27.03 -9.28 -11.51
C ASP A 132 -26.84 -10.58 -10.69
N SER A 133 -27.63 -11.62 -10.98
CA SER A 133 -27.68 -12.94 -10.32
C SER A 133 -26.34 -13.67 -10.10
N LEU A 134 -25.29 -13.35 -10.87
CA LEU A 134 -23.92 -13.84 -10.67
C LEU A 134 -23.17 -13.11 -9.53
N ALA A 135 -23.83 -12.17 -8.85
CA ALA A 135 -23.33 -11.42 -7.70
C ALA A 135 -22.86 -12.32 -6.56
N GLN A 136 -23.61 -13.38 -6.26
CA GLN A 136 -23.31 -14.26 -5.13
C GLN A 136 -22.02 -15.03 -5.33
N ASP A 137 -21.79 -15.58 -6.53
CA ASP A 137 -20.57 -16.31 -6.86
C ASP A 137 -19.33 -15.42 -6.79
N ALA A 138 -19.44 -14.17 -7.25
CA ALA A 138 -18.36 -13.20 -7.17
C ALA A 138 -18.02 -12.86 -5.71
N VAL A 139 -19.01 -12.55 -4.88
CA VAL A 139 -18.81 -12.22 -3.47
C VAL A 139 -18.22 -13.41 -2.71
N GLU A 140 -18.70 -14.62 -2.98
CA GLU A 140 -18.21 -15.83 -2.33
C GLU A 140 -16.75 -16.13 -2.72
N LEU A 141 -16.36 -15.87 -3.97
CA LEU A 141 -14.96 -15.96 -4.38
C LEU A 141 -14.06 -14.99 -3.61
N TYR A 142 -14.51 -13.76 -3.37
CA TYR A 142 -13.78 -12.81 -2.52
C TYR A 142 -13.71 -13.32 -1.08
N ARG A 143 -14.82 -13.78 -0.48
CA ARG A 143 -14.85 -14.32 0.89
C ARG A 143 -13.86 -15.47 1.08
N LYS A 144 -13.84 -16.42 0.15
CA LYS A 144 -12.91 -17.55 0.18
C LYS A 144 -11.45 -17.10 0.18
N ARG A 145 -11.13 -16.03 -0.54
CA ARG A 145 -9.75 -15.51 -0.65
C ARG A 145 -9.36 -14.62 0.53
N THR A 146 -10.28 -13.80 1.03
CA THR A 146 -10.05 -12.92 2.18
C THR A 146 -9.96 -13.71 3.49
N GLY A 147 -10.64 -14.84 3.58
CA GLY A 147 -10.80 -15.61 4.81
C GLY A 147 -11.73 -14.90 5.80
N ASN A 148 -11.69 -15.32 7.07
CA ASN A 148 -12.66 -14.89 8.08
C ASN A 148 -12.36 -13.53 8.71
N ASN A 149 -11.16 -12.99 8.52
CA ASN A 149 -10.70 -11.78 9.21
C ASN A 149 -11.06 -10.48 8.48
N ILE A 150 -11.41 -10.56 7.20
CA ILE A 150 -11.75 -9.41 6.37
C ILE A 150 -13.17 -9.62 5.84
N LEU A 151 -14.03 -8.64 6.10
CA LEU A 151 -15.44 -8.71 5.69
C LEU A 151 -15.56 -8.55 4.18
N VAL A 152 -16.54 -9.24 3.59
CA VAL A 152 -16.89 -9.08 2.18
C VAL A 152 -18.39 -8.96 2.04
N SER A 153 -18.84 -7.89 1.38
CA SER A 153 -20.24 -7.61 1.13
C SER A 153 -20.47 -7.23 -0.34
N GLN A 154 -21.72 -7.42 -0.76
CA GLN A 154 -22.21 -6.90 -2.03
C GLN A 154 -22.54 -5.41 -1.89
N ALA A 155 -22.21 -4.62 -2.92
CA ALA A 155 -22.67 -3.24 -3.00
C ALA A 155 -24.20 -3.19 -3.18
N THR A 156 -24.88 -2.34 -2.41
CA THR A 156 -26.34 -2.12 -2.50
C THR A 156 -26.70 -1.47 -3.83
N ASP A 157 -25.85 -0.56 -4.30
CA ASP A 157 -25.92 0.05 -5.63
C ASP A 157 -24.52 0.02 -6.24
N GLY A 158 -24.25 -1.03 -7.02
CA GLY A 158 -22.95 -1.28 -7.64
C GLY A 158 -22.51 -0.15 -8.59
N LYS A 159 -23.44 0.45 -9.34
CA LYS A 159 -23.11 1.56 -10.26
C LYS A 159 -22.73 2.82 -9.50
N LYS A 160 -23.46 3.14 -8.44
CA LYS A 160 -23.18 4.31 -7.62
C LYS A 160 -21.86 4.16 -6.84
N LEU A 161 -21.59 2.97 -6.31
CA LEU A 161 -20.32 2.70 -5.62
C LEU A 161 -19.14 2.67 -6.61
N ALA A 162 -19.33 2.11 -7.81
CA ALA A 162 -18.34 2.17 -8.89
C ALA A 162 -18.03 3.63 -9.30
N SER A 163 -19.02 4.52 -9.25
CA SER A 163 -18.82 5.95 -9.50
C SER A 163 -17.98 6.62 -8.41
N VAL A 164 -18.07 6.19 -7.14
CA VAL A 164 -17.15 6.65 -6.08
C VAL A 164 -15.71 6.24 -6.40
N ALA A 165 -15.53 5.07 -7.00
CA ALA A 165 -14.24 4.57 -7.43
C ALA A 165 -13.72 5.19 -8.75
N ASP A 166 -14.46 6.14 -9.34
CA ASP A 166 -14.18 6.70 -10.68
C ASP A 166 -13.99 5.60 -11.75
N MET A 167 -14.63 4.45 -11.58
CA MET A 167 -14.46 3.25 -12.40
C MET A 167 -13.04 2.63 -12.39
N PHE A 168 -12.17 3.02 -11.44
CA PHE A 168 -10.87 2.41 -11.20
C PHE A 168 -10.93 1.42 -10.03
N PHE A 169 -10.42 0.20 -10.25
CA PHE A 169 -10.48 -0.87 -9.26
C PHE A 169 -9.12 -1.57 -9.10
N PRO A 170 -8.73 -1.97 -7.87
CA PRO A 170 -9.42 -1.65 -6.61
C PRO A 170 -9.28 -0.15 -6.26
N THR A 171 -10.29 0.37 -5.56
CA THR A 171 -10.21 1.69 -4.92
C THR A 171 -10.33 1.51 -3.42
N PHE A 172 -9.44 2.13 -2.67
CA PHE A 172 -9.40 2.07 -1.22
C PHE A 172 -10.05 3.33 -0.66
N VAL A 173 -11.00 3.20 0.24
CA VAL A 173 -11.72 4.31 0.86
C VAL A 173 -11.61 4.21 2.36
N LEU A 174 -10.89 5.12 2.98
CA LEU A 174 -10.88 5.27 4.43
C LEU A 174 -12.09 6.11 4.84
N VAL A 175 -13.03 5.47 5.54
CA VAL A 175 -14.18 6.12 6.16
C VAL A 175 -13.81 6.40 7.61
N THR A 176 -13.88 7.67 8.01
CA THR A 176 -13.67 8.11 9.38
C THR A 176 -14.81 9.02 9.84
N LYS A 177 -14.89 9.29 11.16
CA LYS A 177 -15.79 10.33 11.69
C LYS A 177 -15.56 11.73 11.06
N SER A 178 -14.33 12.05 10.67
CA SER A 178 -13.97 13.34 10.06
C SER A 178 -14.28 13.44 8.56
N GLY A 179 -14.58 12.32 7.90
CA GLY A 179 -14.85 12.31 6.46
C GLY A 179 -14.34 11.04 5.77
N LYS A 180 -14.39 11.06 4.44
CA LYS A 180 -14.04 9.95 3.57
C LYS A 180 -12.96 10.35 2.58
N MET A 181 -11.87 9.59 2.56
CA MET A 181 -10.74 9.78 1.65
C MET A 181 -10.56 8.52 0.82
N LYS A 182 -10.24 8.66 -0.46
CA LYS A 182 -10.02 7.54 -1.38
C LYS A 182 -8.66 7.60 -2.06
N TRP A 183 -8.14 6.43 -2.38
CA TRP A 183 -6.95 6.21 -3.21
C TRP A 183 -7.27 5.20 -4.31
N SER A 184 -6.80 5.48 -5.52
CA SER A 184 -6.70 4.46 -6.57
C SER A 184 -5.65 3.41 -6.18
N ASN A 185 -5.64 2.28 -6.89
CA ASN A 185 -4.68 1.20 -6.64
C ASN A 185 -3.22 1.68 -6.64
N ASP A 186 -2.85 2.55 -7.57
CA ASP A 186 -1.46 3.02 -7.76
C ASP A 186 -1.06 4.08 -6.73
N ASN A 187 -2.03 4.74 -6.11
CA ASN A 187 -1.82 5.74 -5.07
C ASN A 187 -1.93 5.15 -3.65
N PHE A 188 -2.42 3.91 -3.50
CA PHE A 188 -2.50 3.25 -2.19
C PHE A 188 -1.19 2.54 -1.85
N GLY A 189 -0.20 3.34 -1.44
CA GLY A 189 1.14 2.89 -1.03
C GLY A 189 1.43 3.12 0.46
N ALA A 190 2.71 3.24 0.82
CA ALA A 190 3.18 3.33 2.20
C ALA A 190 2.57 4.51 2.98
N GLY A 191 2.45 5.68 2.36
CA GLY A 191 1.82 6.85 2.98
C GLY A 191 0.34 6.63 3.32
N ALA A 192 -0.42 6.01 2.40
CA ALA A 192 -1.82 5.68 2.64
C ALA A 192 -2.00 4.67 3.78
N LEU A 193 -1.10 3.67 3.88
CA LEU A 193 -1.11 2.70 4.98
C LEU A 193 -0.85 3.38 6.33
N ASP A 194 0.09 4.32 6.39
CA ASP A 194 0.35 5.10 7.60
C ASP A 194 -0.88 5.88 8.06
N GLU A 195 -1.63 6.48 7.13
CA GLU A 195 -2.87 7.20 7.45
C GLU A 195 -3.97 6.28 7.95
N VAL A 196 -4.12 5.11 7.33
CA VAL A 196 -5.07 4.10 7.80
C VAL A 196 -4.72 3.68 9.22
N VAL A 197 -3.46 3.34 9.52
CA VAL A 197 -3.05 2.95 10.88
C VAL A 197 -3.32 4.07 11.87
N ALA A 198 -2.92 5.30 11.55
CA ALA A 198 -3.12 6.47 12.40
C ALA A 198 -4.61 6.78 12.67
N ALA A 199 -5.53 6.36 11.80
CA ALA A 199 -6.96 6.54 12.02
C ALA A 199 -7.53 5.57 13.07
N PHE A 200 -6.95 4.38 13.24
CA PHE A 200 -7.47 3.32 14.11
C PHE A 200 -6.71 3.14 15.42
N GLU A 201 -5.44 3.54 15.46
CA GLU A 201 -4.55 3.30 16.61
C GLU A 201 -4.28 4.56 17.44
N LYS A 202 -5.23 5.50 17.45
CA LYS A 202 -5.22 6.66 18.36
C LYS A 202 -5.38 6.29 19.82
#